data_AF-A0A378KH72-F1
#
_entry.id   AF-A0A378KH72-F1
#
_cell.length_a   1.000
_cell.length_b   1.000
_cell.length_c   1.000
_cell.angle_alpha   90.00
_cell.angle_beta   90.00
_cell.angle_gamma   90.00
#
_symmetry.space_group_name_H-M   'P 1'
#
loop_
_entity.id
_entity.type
_entity.pdbx_description
1 polymer ?
#
loop_
_entity_poly.entity_id
_entity_poly.type
_entity_poly.pdbx_seq_one_letter_code
_entity_poly.pdbx_strand_id
1 'polypeptide(L)' 'MSLATQLKEEGRLEGELNKEREIAKRMLEEGSELAFVVKVTGLSLEQLKEIQKH' A
#
# COMPACT_ATOMS: atom_id res chain seq x y z
N MET A 1 13.92 -17.65 -16.52
CA MET A 1 13.73 -17.30 -15.09
C MET A 1 13.60 -18.60 -14.32
N SER A 2 14.26 -18.75 -13.16
CA SER A 2 14.11 -19.95 -12.31
C SER A 2 12.97 -19.74 -11.31
N LEU A 3 12.42 -20.84 -10.79
CA LEU A 3 11.38 -20.82 -9.76
C LEU A 3 11.81 -20.00 -8.53
N ALA A 4 13.08 -20.11 -8.12
CA ALA A 4 13.63 -19.34 -7.02
C ALA A 4 13.65 -17.82 -7.29
N THR A 5 13.85 -17.40 -8.55
CA THR A 5 13.79 -15.98 -8.93
C THR A 5 12.35 -15.45 -8.88
N GLN A 6 11.38 -16.25 -9.32
CA GLN A 6 9.96 -15.87 -9.28
C GLN A 6 9.46 -15.69 -7.83
N LEU A 7 9.72 -16.66 -6.96
CA LEU A 7 9.30 -16.60 -5.55
C LEU A 7 9.92 -15.41 -4.81
N LYS A 8 11.18 -15.08 -5.10
CA LYS A 8 11.86 -13.92 -4.52
C LYS A 8 11.24 -12.60 -4.98
N GLU A 9 10.87 -12.51 -6.25
CA GLU A 9 10.25 -11.31 -6.81
C GLU A 9 8.82 -11.11 -6.27
N GLU A 10 8.04 -12.18 -6.17
CA GLU A 10 6.71 -12.17 -5.56
C GLU A 10 6.75 -11.70 -4.11
N GLY A 11 7.67 -12.24 -3.29
CA GLY A 11 7.82 -11.81 -1.89
C GLY A 11 8.26 -10.34 -1.74
N ARG A 12 9.09 -9.84 -2.67
CA ARG A 12 9.47 -8.41 -2.69
C ARG A 12 8.27 -7.52 -2.99
N LEU A 13 7.49 -7.88 -4.02
CA LEU A 13 6.29 -7.14 -4.43
C LEU A 13 5.22 -7.14 -3.34
N GLU A 14 5.01 -8.28 -2.67
CA GLU A 14 4.07 -8.39 -1.54
C GLU A 14 4.49 -7.49 -0.37
N GLY A 15 5.80 -7.45 -0.06
CA GLY A 15 6.33 -6.57 0.98
C GLY A 15 6.16 -5.08 0.67
N GLU A 16 6.36 -4.68 -0.59
CA GLU A 16 6.17 -3.29 -1.04
C GLU A 16 4.70 -2.87 -0.95
N LEU A 17 3.78 -3.71 -1.44
CA LEU A 17 2.33 -3.47 -1.36
C LEU A 17 1.83 -3.37 0.09
N ASN A 18 2.32 -4.23 0.98
CA ASN A 18 1.93 -4.19 2.39
C ASN A 18 2.42 -2.92 3.09
N LYS A 19 3.64 -2.46 2.76
CA LYS A 19 4.21 -1.23 3.33
C LYS A 19 3.42 0.01 2.92
N GLU A 20 3.03 0.12 1.65
CA GLU A 20 2.24 1.24 1.15
C GLU A 20 0.87 1.32 1.83
N ARG A 21 0.21 0.18 2.06
CA ARG A 21 -1.08 0.10 2.76
C ARG A 21 -0.96 0.48 4.24
N GLU A 22 0.09 0.03 4.93
CA GLU A 22 0.34 0.44 6.33
C GLU A 22 0.59 1.94 6.46
N ILE A 23 1.39 2.51 5.56
CA ILE A 23 1.66 3.96 5.55
C ILE A 23 0.36 4.72 5.34
N ALA A 24 -0.43 4.33 4.33
CA ALA A 24 -1.73 4.95 4.08
C ALA A 24 -2.66 4.87 5.30
N LYS A 25 -2.72 3.71 5.96
CA LYS A 25 -3.54 3.53 7.16
C LYS A 25 -3.12 4.50 8.28
N ARG A 26 -1.83 4.56 8.60
CA ARG A 26 -1.31 5.46 9.65
C ARG A 26 -1.56 6.94 9.32
N MET A 27 -1.35 7.33 8.06
CA MET A 27 -1.61 8.71 7.62
C MET A 27 -3.09 9.07 7.77
N LEU A 28 -4.00 8.16 7.40
CA LEU A 28 -5.44 8.36 7.55
C LEU A 28 -5.87 8.39 9.03
N GLU A 29 -5.28 7.55 9.88
CA GLU A 29 -5.49 7.56 11.34
C GLU A 29 -5.04 8.89 11.98
N GLU A 30 -3.96 9.49 11.48
CA GLU A 30 -3.49 10.82 11.90
C GLU A 30 -4.33 11.98 11.33
N GLY A 31 -5.34 11.69 10.52
CA GLY A 31 -6.23 12.70 9.93
C GLY A 31 -5.67 13.38 8.69
N SER A 32 -4.70 12.78 8.01
CA SER A 32 -4.19 13.28 6.73
C SER A 32 -5.28 13.28 5.67
N GLU A 33 -5.29 14.31 4.82
CA GLU A 33 -6.23 14.40 3.71
C GLU A 33 -6.03 13.27 2.69
N LEU A 34 -7.13 12.69 2.21
CA LEU A 34 -7.10 11.62 1.21
C LEU A 34 -6.25 11.96 -0.03
N ALA A 35 -6.34 13.19 -0.53
CA ALA A 35 -5.55 13.64 -1.68
C ALA A 35 -4.03 13.62 -1.40
N PHE A 36 -3.62 13.94 -0.17
CA PHE A 36 -2.24 13.87 0.26
C PHE A 36 -1.76 12.42 0.39
N VAL A 37 -2.59 11.55 0.97
CA VAL A 37 -2.28 10.12 1.10
C VAL A 37 -2.09 9.48 -0.28
N VAL A 38 -3.00 9.73 -1.24
CA VAL A 38 -2.86 9.26 -2.64
C VAL A 38 -1.52 9.68 -3.25
N LYS A 39 -1.10 10.93 -3.03
CA LYS A 39 0.15 11.47 -3.58
C LYS A 39 1.39 10.78 -2.98
N VAL A 40 1.36 10.43 -1.70
CA VAL A 40 2.50 9.87 -0.98
C VAL A 40 2.62 8.36 -1.19
N THR A 41 1.50 7.64 -1.16
CA THR A 41 1.50 6.17 -1.25
C THR A 41 1.27 5.65 -2.66
N GLY A 42 0.81 6.49 -3.59
CA GLY A 42 0.44 6.07 -4.94
C GLY A 42 -0.83 5.24 -5.02
N LEU A 43 -1.49 4.97 -3.89
CA LEU A 43 -2.73 4.22 -3.82
C LEU A 43 -3.90 5.04 -4.36
N SER A 44 -4.83 4.37 -5.03
CA SER A 44 -6.05 5.00 -5.53
C SER A 44 -7.02 5.35 -4.38
N LEU A 45 -7.93 6.29 -4.64
CA LEU A 45 -8.97 6.63 -3.67
C LEU A 45 -9.85 5.43 -3.30
N GLU A 46 -10.07 4.49 -4.22
CA GLU A 46 -10.82 3.25 -3.95
C GLU A 46 -10.05 2.36 -2.97
N GLN A 47 -8.76 2.16 -3.19
CA GLN A 47 -7.89 1.40 -2.28
C GLN A 47 -7.84 2.03 -0.88
N LEU A 48 -7.79 3.36 -0.79
CA LEU A 48 -7.83 4.06 0.50
C LEU A 48 -9.18 3.91 1.21
N LYS A 49 -10.30 3.91 0.48
CA LYS A 49 -11.63 3.66 1.06
C LYS A 49 -11.78 2.24 1.60
N GLU A 50 -11.17 1.25 0.94
CA GLU A 50 -11.13 -0.12 1.46
C GLU A 50 -10.33 -0.21 2.76
N ILE A 51 -9.22 0.52 2.86
CA ILE A 51 -8.41 0.59 4.09
C ILE A 51 -9.19 1.27 5.24
N GLN A 52 -10.01 2.29 4.94
CA GLN A 52 -10.83 2.99 5.94
C GLN A 52 -12.05 2.21 6.41
N LYS A 53 -12.50 1.20 5.65
CA LYS A 53 -13.70 0.41 5.95
C LYS A 53 -13.49 -0.68 7.00
N HIS A 54 -12.24 -0.94 7.40
CA HIS A 54 -11.80 -1.97 8.34
C HIS A 54 -11.05 -1.37 9.51
#